data_AF-A0A930TJ99-F1
#
_entry.id   AF-A0A930TJ99-F1
#
_cell.length_a   1.000
_cell.length_b   1.000
_cell.length_c   1.000
_cell.angle_alpha   90.00
_cell.angle_beta   90.00
_cell.angle_gamma   90.00
#
_symmetry.space_group_name_H-M   'P 1'
#
loop_
_entity.id
_entity.type
_entity.pdbx_description
1 polymer ?
#
loop_
_entity_poly.entity_id
_entity_poly.type
_entity_poly.pdbx_seq_one_letter_code
_entity_poly.pdbx_strand_id
1 'polypeptide(L)'
;MDQRPEADRNGKAHTNGKGPYSLVEIKRIPPPRAYTARRPLPILPLTVLCLFVLLGIALLLHEPPAATPPSPTAQAEAFRWAVNRAMSAAELTQTAASREEWQRVVSWWQEAIKLMQMVPASHPNYEIAQAKVLEYERNLAYAQGQVQRETNPVMTAPNLWGIGSRRAEVIQLQGTPTRTERFDSMCKEVLHYGKSSVQLSNGLVVTYEDFDRNLKAAADNASTPSVVPKSSSWGLGSTKAEVFNIQGTPTRVVTYDYSERELLYYGDSTIDLDRGRVIGYNNAMGNLKVYIAPILPSGTRSSVWTLDSSREQVFQVQGTPTQIVLDNATCTETLYYGNSSVRLKNGFLSGYDNLDQNLRVQAK
;
A
#
# COMPACT_ATOMS: atom_id res chain seq x y z
N MET A 1 -11.28 -1.60 64.23
CA MET A 1 -9.85 -1.65 63.88
C MET A 1 -9.79 -1.54 62.36
N ASP A 2 -10.08 -0.35 61.81
CA ASP A 2 -9.14 0.78 61.62
C ASP A 2 -7.93 0.38 60.78
N GLN A 3 -7.57 1.01 59.66
CA GLN A 3 -7.95 2.31 59.10
C GLN A 3 -7.66 2.35 57.59
N ARG A 4 -8.57 3.01 56.87
CA ARG A 4 -8.36 3.66 55.56
C ARG A 4 -7.51 4.92 55.78
N PRO A 5 -6.86 5.47 54.76
CA PRO A 5 -6.88 6.92 54.64
C PRO A 5 -7.32 7.41 53.26
N GLU A 6 -8.18 8.41 53.31
CA GLU A 6 -8.57 9.31 52.23
C GLU A 6 -7.50 10.37 51.96
N ALA A 7 -7.68 11.01 50.81
CA ALA A 7 -6.88 12.03 50.16
C ALA A 7 -6.49 13.23 51.04
N ASP A 8 -5.41 13.92 50.63
CA ASP A 8 -5.50 15.38 50.59
C ASP A 8 -4.67 16.06 49.50
N ARG A 9 -5.18 17.24 49.17
CA ARG A 9 -4.89 18.16 48.07
C ARG A 9 -3.62 19.02 48.27
N ASN A 10 -3.09 19.46 47.13
CA ASN A 10 -2.47 20.78 46.86
C ASN A 10 -0.97 20.96 47.15
N GLY A 11 -0.21 21.23 46.09
CA GLY A 11 1.18 21.70 46.15
C GLY A 11 1.68 22.13 44.77
N LYS A 12 1.78 23.44 44.56
CA LYS A 12 2.22 24.12 43.33
C LYS A 12 3.72 23.94 43.05
N ALA A 13 4.02 24.00 41.75
CA ALA A 13 5.20 24.54 41.07
C ALA A 13 6.56 23.84 41.25
N HIS A 14 7.10 23.33 40.14
CA HIS A 14 8.29 23.91 39.49
C HIS A 14 8.52 23.29 38.10
N THR A 15 8.48 24.14 37.08
CA THR A 15 8.85 23.86 35.69
C THR A 15 10.35 24.11 35.49
N ASN A 16 11.05 23.12 34.93
CA ASN A 16 12.34 23.20 34.22
C ASN A 16 12.55 21.81 33.59
N GLY A 17 12.91 21.58 32.33
CA GLY A 17 13.34 22.40 31.22
C GLY A 17 14.16 21.49 30.28
N LYS A 18 14.02 21.71 28.96
CA LYS A 18 14.88 21.30 27.81
C LYS A 18 14.40 20.14 26.92
N GLY A 19 14.15 20.49 25.65
CA GLY A 19 14.12 19.61 24.47
C GLY A 19 13.31 20.24 23.31
N PRO A 20 13.81 20.30 22.07
CA PRO A 20 13.82 21.57 21.33
C PRO A 20 13.07 21.52 19.99
N TYR A 21 12.01 22.32 19.81
CA TYR A 21 11.63 22.83 18.48
C TYR A 21 10.97 24.21 18.64
N SER A 22 11.56 25.23 18.02
CA SER A 22 10.98 26.58 17.95
C SER A 22 10.01 26.65 16.77
N LEU A 23 8.78 27.10 17.06
CA LEU A 23 7.82 27.55 16.05
C LEU A 23 8.36 28.81 15.36
N VAL A 24 8.55 28.76 14.05
CA VAL A 24 8.82 29.96 13.24
C VAL A 24 7.51 30.40 12.58
N GLU A 25 7.11 31.61 12.93
CA GLU A 25 5.94 32.34 12.44
C GLU A 25 6.15 32.81 10.99
N ILE A 26 5.21 32.49 10.09
CA ILE A 26 5.28 32.89 8.68
C ILE A 26 4.73 34.31 8.52
N LYS A 27 5.62 35.28 8.32
CA LYS A 27 5.28 36.67 7.95
C LYS A 27 4.99 36.74 6.44
N ARG A 28 3.78 37.18 6.06
CA ARG A 28 3.37 37.42 4.65
C ARG A 28 4.11 38.65 4.08
N ILE A 29 4.62 38.54 2.84
CA ILE A 29 5.24 39.64 2.09
C ILE A 29 4.41 39.88 0.79
N PRO A 30 4.15 41.14 0.39
CA PRO A 30 3.19 41.50 -0.67
C PRO A 30 3.81 41.43 -2.09
N PRO A 31 3.00 41.42 -3.16
CA PRO A 31 3.51 41.25 -4.53
C PRO A 31 3.99 42.59 -5.13
N PRO A 32 5.07 42.59 -5.93
CA PRO A 32 5.44 43.76 -6.73
C PRO A 32 4.82 43.73 -8.15
N ARG A 33 4.57 44.96 -8.62
CA ARG A 33 3.88 45.38 -9.85
C ARG A 33 4.63 45.04 -11.14
N ALA A 34 3.85 44.88 -12.20
CA ALA A 34 4.28 44.69 -13.59
C ALA A 34 4.93 45.95 -14.20
N TYR A 35 5.95 45.74 -15.03
CA TYR A 35 6.44 46.74 -15.99
C TYR A 35 6.41 46.20 -17.42
N THR A 36 5.94 47.07 -18.29
CA THR A 36 5.51 46.87 -19.68
C THR A 36 6.65 46.91 -20.70
N ALA A 37 6.40 46.20 -21.81
CA ALA A 37 7.23 46.01 -22.99
C ALA A 37 7.51 47.26 -23.86
N ARG A 38 8.61 47.20 -24.64
CA ARG A 38 8.80 47.85 -25.97
C ARG A 38 9.67 46.92 -26.84
N ARG A 39 9.08 46.21 -27.80
CA ARG A 39 8.93 46.48 -29.26
C ARG A 39 10.23 46.38 -30.10
N PRO A 40 10.27 45.53 -31.16
CA PRO A 40 11.46 45.22 -31.96
C PRO A 40 11.43 45.82 -33.40
N LEU A 41 12.33 45.32 -34.27
CA LEU A 41 12.48 45.38 -35.75
C LEU A 41 13.70 46.20 -36.26
N PRO A 42 14.19 46.04 -37.52
CA PRO A 42 14.06 44.98 -38.57
C PRO A 42 15.45 44.52 -39.17
N ILE A 43 15.69 43.32 -39.74
CA ILE A 43 15.38 42.68 -41.06
C ILE A 43 16.35 43.00 -42.26
N LEU A 44 16.98 41.90 -42.78
CA LEU A 44 17.44 41.52 -44.16
C LEU A 44 18.72 42.16 -44.79
N PRO A 45 19.30 41.63 -45.91
CA PRO A 45 19.07 40.37 -46.65
C PRO A 45 20.31 39.54 -47.15
N LEU A 46 19.98 38.34 -47.64
CA LEU A 46 20.64 37.41 -48.58
C LEU A 46 21.73 37.91 -49.55
N THR A 47 22.73 37.05 -49.84
CA THR A 47 23.15 36.64 -51.22
C THR A 47 23.96 35.32 -51.19
N VAL A 48 23.50 34.24 -51.87
CA VAL A 48 24.06 33.59 -53.12
C VAL A 48 25.48 32.98 -52.94
N LEU A 49 25.91 31.77 -53.36
CA LEU A 49 25.44 30.54 -54.02
C LEU A 49 26.74 29.71 -54.25
N CYS A 50 26.66 28.36 -54.38
CA CYS A 50 27.68 27.46 -54.97
C CYS A 50 28.94 27.13 -54.12
N LEU A 51 29.62 25.98 -54.21
CA LEU A 51 29.49 24.72 -54.95
C LEU A 51 30.40 23.69 -54.22
N PHE A 52 29.89 22.47 -54.03
CA PHE A 52 30.54 21.17 -53.87
C PHE A 52 32.03 21.03 -53.45
N VAL A 53 32.19 20.31 -52.33
CA VAL A 53 33.09 19.15 -52.13
C VAL A 53 34.50 19.29 -52.70
N LEU A 54 35.35 19.95 -51.92
CA LEU A 54 36.75 19.58 -51.77
C LEU A 54 37.08 19.61 -50.27
N LEU A 55 37.94 18.68 -49.84
CA LEU A 55 38.60 18.61 -48.53
C LEU A 55 37.90 17.82 -47.41
N GLY A 56 37.87 16.49 -47.58
CA GLY A 56 37.90 15.51 -46.49
C GLY A 56 39.19 15.50 -45.66
N ILE A 57 39.88 16.64 -45.52
CA ILE A 57 41.06 16.85 -44.64
C ILE A 57 40.98 18.24 -43.98
N ALA A 58 39.82 18.55 -43.40
CA ALA A 58 39.64 19.65 -42.45
C ALA A 58 38.60 19.28 -41.39
N LEU A 59 38.63 18.04 -40.92
CA LEU A 59 37.71 17.51 -39.90
C LEU A 59 38.21 17.66 -38.45
N LEU A 60 39.09 18.63 -38.16
CA LEU A 60 39.76 18.70 -36.85
C LEU A 60 39.83 20.07 -36.15
N LEU A 61 39.18 21.13 -36.65
CA LEU A 61 39.09 22.43 -35.94
C LEU A 61 37.76 23.19 -36.11
N HIS A 62 36.67 22.50 -36.43
CA HIS A 62 35.34 23.07 -36.18
C HIS A 62 34.83 22.48 -34.88
N GLU A 63 35.14 23.15 -33.77
CA GLU A 63 34.31 23.01 -32.58
C GLU A 63 32.87 23.29 -33.02
N PRO A 64 31.90 22.38 -32.74
CA PRO A 64 30.50 22.74 -32.91
C PRO A 64 30.28 24.05 -32.14
N PRO A 65 29.53 25.04 -32.68
CA PRO A 65 29.29 26.29 -31.97
C PRO A 65 28.83 25.92 -30.56
N ALA A 66 29.62 26.34 -29.56
CA ALA A 66 29.28 26.12 -28.17
C ALA A 66 27.82 26.52 -28.01
N ALA A 67 26.97 25.55 -27.67
CA ALA A 67 25.56 25.79 -27.49
C ALA A 67 25.44 26.98 -26.54
N THR A 68 24.90 28.10 -27.03
CA THR A 68 24.68 29.30 -26.22
C THR A 68 24.05 28.86 -24.90
N PRO A 69 24.61 29.23 -23.74
CA PRO A 69 24.08 28.79 -22.47
C PRO A 69 22.58 29.15 -22.44
N PRO A 70 21.70 28.22 -22.05
CA PRO A 70 20.26 28.45 -22.08
C PRO A 70 19.96 29.76 -21.37
N SER A 71 19.05 30.59 -21.87
CA SER A 71 18.71 31.84 -21.17
C SER A 71 18.23 31.55 -19.74
N PRO A 72 18.45 32.43 -18.75
CA PRO A 72 17.97 32.25 -17.37
C PRO A 72 16.48 31.86 -17.28
N THR A 73 15.68 32.35 -18.23
CA THR A 73 14.26 32.00 -18.40
C THR A 73 14.05 30.52 -18.77
N ALA A 74 14.81 29.99 -19.74
CA ALA A 74 14.73 28.59 -20.15
C ALA A 74 15.22 27.63 -19.04
N GLN A 75 16.16 28.08 -18.21
CA GLN A 75 16.69 27.33 -17.07
C GLN A 75 15.66 27.22 -15.93
N ALA A 76 14.98 28.32 -15.60
CA ALA A 76 13.90 28.33 -14.62
C ALA A 76 12.67 27.51 -15.11
N GLU A 77 12.44 27.48 -16.42
CA GLU A 77 11.40 26.65 -17.03
C GLU A 77 11.72 25.16 -16.91
N ALA A 78 12.98 24.75 -17.11
CA ALA A 78 13.39 23.35 -16.97
C ALA A 78 13.10 22.80 -15.56
N PHE A 79 13.46 23.51 -14.49
CA PHE A 79 13.17 23.08 -13.12
C PHE A 79 11.66 22.94 -12.86
N ARG A 80 10.86 23.94 -13.28
CA ARG A 80 9.40 23.90 -13.11
C ARG A 80 8.77 22.76 -13.89
N TRP A 81 9.20 22.53 -15.13
CA TRP A 81 8.70 21.44 -15.96
C TRP A 81 9.07 20.08 -15.37
N ALA A 82 10.28 19.95 -14.81
CA ALA A 82 10.72 18.74 -14.14
C ALA A 82 9.81 18.37 -12.95
N VAL A 83 9.52 19.35 -12.08
CA VAL A 83 8.65 19.14 -10.92
C VAL A 83 7.23 18.77 -11.34
N ASN A 84 6.66 19.48 -12.33
CA ASN A 84 5.32 19.16 -12.84
C ASN A 84 5.26 17.74 -13.42
N ARG A 85 6.29 17.35 -14.19
CA ARG A 85 6.36 16.02 -14.77
C ARG A 85 6.51 14.93 -13.70
N ALA A 86 7.35 15.15 -12.70
CA ALA A 86 7.51 14.25 -11.56
C ALA A 86 6.21 14.10 -10.75
N MET A 87 5.46 15.19 -10.58
CA MET A 87 4.16 15.18 -9.92
C MET A 87 3.14 14.36 -10.73
N SER A 88 3.05 14.55 -12.05
CA SER A 88 2.21 13.70 -12.90
C SER A 88 2.64 12.23 -12.89
N ALA A 89 3.95 11.96 -12.87
CA ALA A 89 4.49 10.61 -12.73
C ALA A 89 4.07 9.98 -11.41
N ALA A 90 4.18 10.72 -10.30
CA ALA A 90 3.79 10.27 -8.98
C ALA A 90 2.27 10.06 -8.86
N GLU A 91 1.46 10.97 -9.42
CA GLU A 91 -0.01 10.84 -9.46
C GLU A 91 -0.43 9.60 -10.24
N LEU A 92 0.11 9.41 -11.45
CA LEU A 92 -0.22 8.22 -12.24
C LEU A 92 0.37 6.94 -11.61
N THR A 93 1.53 7.01 -10.94
CA THR A 93 2.07 5.86 -10.17
C THR A 93 1.07 5.36 -9.13
N GLN A 94 0.23 6.25 -8.57
CA GLN A 94 -0.76 5.87 -7.57
C GLN A 94 -1.98 5.16 -8.16
N THR A 95 -2.29 5.35 -9.44
CA THR A 95 -3.50 4.82 -10.08
C THR A 95 -3.21 3.89 -11.27
N ALA A 96 -1.95 3.78 -11.71
CA ALA A 96 -1.56 2.98 -12.86
C ALA A 96 -1.89 1.51 -12.60
N ALA A 97 -2.70 0.95 -13.48
CA ALA A 97 -3.21 -0.41 -13.40
C ALA A 97 -2.93 -1.22 -14.67
N SER A 98 -2.49 -0.57 -15.75
CA SER A 98 -2.10 -1.25 -17.00
C SER A 98 -0.65 -0.96 -17.39
N ARG A 99 -0.09 -1.86 -18.19
CA ARG A 99 1.27 -1.78 -18.71
C ARG A 99 1.50 -0.46 -19.43
N GLU A 100 0.51 -0.02 -20.19
CA GLU A 100 0.54 1.24 -20.94
C GLU A 100 0.55 2.45 -19.99
N GLU A 101 -0.07 2.33 -18.82
CA GLU A 101 -0.03 3.35 -17.77
C GLU A 101 1.31 3.32 -17.04
N TRP A 102 1.83 2.14 -16.68
CA TRP A 102 3.16 2.01 -16.09
C TRP A 102 4.28 2.43 -17.04
N GLN A 103 4.14 2.18 -18.34
CA GLN A 103 5.04 2.71 -19.37
C GLN A 103 4.96 4.23 -19.46
N ARG A 104 3.77 4.82 -19.28
CA ARG A 104 3.61 6.29 -19.15
C ARG A 104 4.30 6.82 -17.89
N VAL A 105 4.15 6.14 -16.75
CA VAL A 105 4.87 6.48 -15.51
C VAL A 105 6.38 6.43 -15.70
N VAL A 106 6.91 5.36 -16.32
CA VAL A 106 8.34 5.23 -16.67
C VAL A 106 8.79 6.39 -17.55
N SER A 107 8.05 6.69 -18.61
CA SER A 107 8.34 7.81 -19.51
C SER A 107 8.37 9.15 -18.75
N TRP A 108 7.44 9.38 -17.84
CA TRP A 108 7.35 10.65 -17.12
C TRP A 108 8.45 10.79 -16.06
N TRP A 109 8.84 9.71 -15.37
CA TRP A 109 10.01 9.74 -14.50
C TRP A 109 11.30 10.02 -15.27
N GLN A 110 11.49 9.40 -16.44
CA GLN A 110 12.65 9.66 -17.31
C GLN A 110 12.73 11.12 -17.75
N GLU A 111 11.60 11.71 -18.15
CA GLU A 111 11.55 13.11 -18.58
C GLU A 111 11.80 14.08 -17.41
N ALA A 112 11.26 13.80 -16.22
CA ALA A 112 11.51 14.59 -15.02
C ALA A 112 12.99 14.56 -14.61
N ILE A 113 13.64 13.39 -14.66
CA ILE A 113 15.08 13.24 -14.40
C ILE A 113 15.89 14.07 -15.37
N LYS A 114 15.61 13.95 -16.68
CA LYS A 114 16.32 14.69 -17.74
C LYS A 114 16.22 16.20 -17.52
N LEU A 115 15.04 16.70 -17.17
CA LEU A 115 14.82 18.13 -16.93
C LEU A 115 15.51 18.62 -15.64
N MET A 116 15.54 17.80 -14.57
CA MET A 116 16.32 18.13 -13.36
C MET A 116 17.83 18.19 -13.61
N GLN A 117 18.36 17.28 -14.45
CA GLN A 117 19.78 17.27 -14.82
C GLN A 117 20.20 18.47 -15.67
N MET A 118 19.27 19.07 -16.42
CA MET A 118 19.51 20.27 -17.24
C MET A 118 19.54 21.58 -16.44
N VAL A 119 19.20 21.55 -15.15
CA VAL A 119 19.29 22.72 -14.28
C VAL A 119 20.77 23.07 -14.09
N PRO A 120 21.23 24.29 -14.46
CA PRO A 120 22.64 24.64 -14.37
C PRO A 120 23.07 24.96 -12.94
N ALA A 121 24.38 24.83 -12.66
CA ALA A 121 24.96 25.09 -11.35
C ALA A 121 24.72 26.52 -10.82
N SER A 122 24.47 27.48 -11.72
CA SER A 122 24.14 28.87 -11.37
C SER A 122 22.68 29.08 -10.95
N HIS A 123 21.81 28.08 -11.10
CA HIS A 123 20.40 28.18 -10.75
C HIS A 123 20.19 28.02 -9.23
N PRO A 124 19.33 28.83 -8.58
CA PRO A 124 19.14 28.79 -7.13
C PRO A 124 18.65 27.42 -6.59
N ASN A 125 17.97 26.63 -7.43
CA ASN A 125 17.50 25.29 -7.06
C ASN A 125 18.40 24.15 -7.58
N TYR A 126 19.63 24.43 -8.01
CA TYR A 126 20.52 23.40 -8.56
C TYR A 126 20.72 22.23 -7.60
N GLU A 127 21.09 22.49 -6.35
CA GLU A 127 21.33 21.43 -5.36
C GLU A 127 20.06 20.60 -5.09
N ILE A 128 18.90 21.26 -5.03
CA ILE A 128 17.60 20.60 -4.87
C ILE A 128 17.28 19.72 -6.09
N ALA A 129 17.53 20.22 -7.30
CA ALA A 129 17.31 19.49 -8.54
C ALA A 129 18.16 18.22 -8.59
N GLN A 130 19.46 18.32 -8.29
CA GLN A 130 20.37 17.17 -8.28
C GLN A 130 20.01 16.17 -7.17
N ALA A 131 19.59 16.63 -5.98
CA ALA A 131 19.10 15.75 -4.93
C ALA A 131 17.82 14.99 -5.36
N LYS A 132 16.91 15.65 -6.10
CA LYS A 132 15.69 15.04 -6.61
C LYS A 132 15.92 14.02 -7.72
N VAL A 133 16.98 14.15 -8.51
CA VAL A 133 17.37 13.13 -9.51
C VAL A 133 17.50 11.75 -8.86
N LEU A 134 18.18 11.65 -7.72
CA LEU A 134 18.36 10.37 -7.00
C LEU A 134 17.04 9.75 -6.53
N GLU A 135 16.08 10.59 -6.12
CA GLU A 135 14.74 10.15 -5.74
C GLU A 135 13.95 9.66 -6.96
N TYR A 136 14.03 10.39 -8.07
CA TYR A 136 13.31 10.06 -9.29
C TYR A 136 13.87 8.81 -9.96
N GLU A 137 15.18 8.56 -9.89
CA GLU A 137 15.80 7.32 -10.37
C GLU A 137 15.29 6.08 -9.61
N ARG A 138 15.07 6.19 -8.29
CA ARG A 138 14.44 5.11 -7.51
C ARG A 138 12.98 4.89 -7.93
N ASN A 139 12.23 5.96 -8.16
CA ASN A 139 10.84 5.87 -8.61
C ASN A 139 10.74 5.30 -10.04
N LEU A 140 11.69 5.66 -10.91
CA LEU A 140 11.83 5.10 -12.25
C LEU A 140 12.09 3.59 -12.18
N ALA A 141 13.04 3.15 -11.36
CA ALA A 141 13.35 1.73 -11.18
C ALA A 141 12.14 0.94 -10.68
N TYR A 142 11.37 1.52 -9.74
CA TYR A 142 10.09 0.95 -9.30
C TYR A 142 9.10 0.78 -10.46
N ALA A 143 8.87 1.84 -11.24
CA ALA A 143 7.95 1.81 -12.38
C ALA A 143 8.40 0.85 -13.49
N GLN A 144 9.71 0.75 -13.76
CA GLN A 144 10.28 -0.23 -14.69
C GLN A 144 10.05 -1.67 -14.20
N GLY A 145 10.17 -1.90 -12.88
CA GLY A 145 9.81 -3.17 -12.26
C GLY A 145 8.34 -3.55 -12.48
N GLN A 146 7.42 -2.58 -12.45
CA GLN A 146 6.00 -2.82 -12.76
C GLN A 146 5.78 -3.17 -14.23
N VAL A 147 6.40 -2.46 -15.17
CA VAL A 147 6.31 -2.79 -16.61
C VAL A 147 6.82 -4.21 -16.88
N GLN A 148 7.91 -4.62 -16.23
CA GLN A 148 8.49 -5.95 -16.40
C GLN A 148 7.58 -7.05 -15.81
N ARG A 149 6.90 -6.76 -14.70
CA ARG A 149 5.90 -7.66 -14.10
C ARG A 149 4.71 -7.89 -15.03
N GLU A 150 4.34 -6.91 -15.84
CA GLU A 150 3.24 -7.02 -16.80
C GLU A 150 3.60 -7.70 -18.14
N THR A 151 4.89 -7.82 -18.47
CA THR A 151 5.32 -8.53 -19.69
C THR A 151 5.32 -10.05 -19.59
N ASN A 152 5.07 -10.62 -18.41
CA ASN A 152 4.96 -12.06 -18.19
C ASN A 152 3.48 -12.44 -17.98
N PRO A 153 2.85 -13.20 -18.88
CA PRO A 153 1.44 -13.52 -18.75
C PRO A 153 1.22 -14.56 -17.63
N VAL A 154 0.54 -14.17 -16.55
CA VAL A 154 0.06 -15.08 -15.50
C VAL A 154 -1.45 -15.14 -15.54
N MET A 155 -1.99 -16.34 -15.74
CA MET A 155 -3.42 -16.63 -15.81
C MET A 155 -4.12 -16.39 -14.46
N THR A 156 -5.28 -15.73 -14.46
CA THR A 156 -6.28 -15.75 -13.38
C THR A 156 -6.76 -17.16 -13.10
N ALA A 157 -6.64 -17.66 -11.87
CA ALA A 157 -7.16 -18.97 -11.46
C ALA A 157 -8.18 -18.82 -10.31
N PRO A 158 -9.50 -18.92 -10.57
CA PRO A 158 -10.55 -18.80 -9.55
C PRO A 158 -10.61 -19.95 -8.52
N ASN A 159 -9.57 -20.79 -8.42
CA ASN A 159 -9.56 -22.02 -7.61
C ASN A 159 -8.26 -22.23 -6.80
N LEU A 160 -7.46 -21.18 -6.57
CA LEU A 160 -6.21 -21.27 -5.81
C LEU A 160 -6.32 -20.48 -4.49
N TRP A 161 -5.82 -21.05 -3.40
CA TRP A 161 -5.61 -20.34 -2.13
C TRP A 161 -4.17 -19.81 -2.06
N GLY A 162 -3.85 -18.90 -1.14
CA GLY A 162 -2.48 -18.41 -0.97
C GLY A 162 -2.14 -18.04 0.47
N ILE A 163 -0.98 -17.43 0.68
CA ILE A 163 -0.66 -16.77 1.97
C ILE A 163 -1.80 -15.82 2.34
N GLY A 164 -2.14 -15.71 3.63
CA GLY A 164 -3.25 -14.89 4.12
C GLY A 164 -4.65 -15.48 3.88
N SER A 165 -4.80 -16.53 3.07
CA SER A 165 -6.08 -17.23 2.93
C SER A 165 -6.55 -17.78 4.27
N ARG A 166 -7.87 -17.83 4.45
CA ARG A 166 -8.47 -18.39 5.66
C ARG A 166 -8.42 -19.91 5.62
N ARG A 167 -8.35 -20.56 6.79
CA ARG A 167 -8.47 -22.02 6.91
C ARG A 167 -9.65 -22.59 6.12
N ALA A 168 -10.83 -21.96 6.23
CA ALA A 168 -12.03 -22.41 5.52
C ALA A 168 -11.89 -22.38 3.99
N GLU A 169 -11.16 -21.39 3.46
CA GLU A 169 -10.85 -21.27 2.04
C GLU A 169 -9.92 -22.39 1.58
N VAL A 170 -8.87 -22.69 2.36
CA VAL A 170 -7.98 -23.84 2.11
C VAL A 170 -8.80 -25.13 2.07
N ILE A 171 -9.65 -25.38 3.06
CA ILE A 171 -10.49 -26.58 3.08
C ILE A 171 -11.47 -26.63 1.90
N GLN A 172 -12.07 -25.50 1.52
CA GLN A 172 -13.01 -25.44 0.40
C GLN A 172 -12.32 -25.74 -0.94
N LEU A 173 -11.15 -25.15 -1.19
CA LEU A 173 -10.44 -25.25 -2.46
C LEU A 173 -9.60 -26.52 -2.54
N GLN A 174 -8.83 -26.82 -1.50
CA GLN A 174 -7.92 -27.97 -1.41
C GLN A 174 -8.65 -29.27 -1.05
N GLY A 175 -9.64 -29.20 -0.15
CA GLY A 175 -10.28 -30.36 0.46
C GLY A 175 -9.78 -30.66 1.87
N THR A 176 -10.28 -31.76 2.44
CA THR A 176 -9.93 -32.21 3.79
C THR A 176 -8.47 -32.68 3.86
N PRO A 177 -7.66 -32.18 4.82
CA PRO A 177 -6.29 -32.63 4.99
C PRO A 177 -6.21 -34.08 5.45
N THR A 178 -5.14 -34.77 5.06
CA THR A 178 -4.86 -36.14 5.49
C THR A 178 -4.47 -36.21 6.96
N ARG A 179 -3.83 -35.16 7.49
CA ARG A 179 -3.48 -35.02 8.92
C ARG A 179 -3.51 -33.55 9.31
N THR A 180 -3.87 -33.26 10.55
CA THR A 180 -3.81 -31.90 11.11
C THR A 180 -3.00 -31.94 12.40
N GLU A 181 -1.99 -31.09 12.52
CA GLU A 181 -1.19 -30.90 13.73
C GLU A 181 -1.46 -29.51 14.32
N ARG A 182 -1.50 -29.42 15.65
CA ARG A 182 -1.82 -28.16 16.34
C ARG A 182 -0.86 -27.92 17.49
N PHE A 183 -0.35 -26.70 17.53
CA PHE A 183 0.59 -26.20 18.53
C PHE A 183 -0.01 -24.95 19.15
N ASP A 184 -0.90 -25.14 20.14
CA ASP A 184 -1.74 -24.06 20.64
C ASP A 184 -0.94 -22.92 21.29
N SER A 185 0.21 -23.22 21.91
CA SER A 185 1.12 -22.22 22.51
C SER A 185 1.89 -21.39 21.47
N MET A 186 1.90 -21.80 20.20
CA MET A 186 2.59 -21.13 19.10
C MET A 186 1.62 -20.52 18.08
N CYS A 187 0.32 -20.52 18.40
CA CYS A 187 -0.75 -20.13 17.51
C CYS A 187 -0.74 -20.87 16.17
N LYS A 188 -0.13 -22.05 16.10
CA LYS A 188 0.24 -22.74 14.85
C LYS A 188 -0.65 -23.96 14.62
N GLU A 189 -1.18 -24.07 13.41
CA GLU A 189 -1.83 -25.29 12.88
C GLU A 189 -1.10 -25.69 11.60
N VAL A 190 -0.93 -26.99 11.36
CA VAL A 190 -0.34 -27.52 10.12
C VAL A 190 -1.32 -28.52 9.50
N LEU A 191 -1.77 -28.24 8.29
CA LEU A 191 -2.62 -29.12 7.50
C LEU A 191 -1.73 -29.89 6.53
N HIS A 192 -1.72 -31.21 6.64
CA HIS A 192 -0.96 -32.08 5.74
C HIS A 192 -1.85 -32.61 4.63
N TYR A 193 -1.29 -32.67 3.42
CA TYR A 193 -1.88 -33.28 2.24
C TYR A 193 -0.84 -34.24 1.66
N GLY A 194 -0.74 -35.45 2.21
CA GLY A 194 0.39 -36.33 1.94
C GLY A 194 1.67 -35.78 2.59
N LYS A 195 2.70 -35.54 1.77
CA LYS A 195 3.97 -34.92 2.18
C LYS A 195 3.96 -33.40 2.05
N SER A 196 3.02 -32.83 1.31
CA SER A 196 2.81 -31.39 1.28
C SER A 196 2.16 -30.89 2.57
N SER A 197 2.44 -29.66 2.97
CA SER A 197 1.91 -29.07 4.19
C SER A 197 1.50 -27.60 4.01
N VAL A 198 0.49 -27.16 4.76
CA VAL A 198 0.05 -25.78 4.85
C VAL A 198 0.09 -25.37 6.31
N GLN A 199 0.92 -24.39 6.64
CA GLN A 199 1.01 -23.86 7.99
C GLN A 199 0.12 -22.62 8.13
N LEU A 200 -0.71 -22.62 9.18
CA LEU A 200 -1.54 -21.51 9.57
C LEU A 200 -1.05 -20.92 10.89
N SER A 201 -1.22 -19.61 11.03
CA SER A 201 -1.13 -18.90 12.31
C SER A 201 -2.46 -18.21 12.57
N ASN A 202 -3.08 -18.47 13.73
CA ASN A 202 -4.42 -17.96 14.07
C ASN A 202 -5.47 -18.18 12.96
N GLY A 203 -5.40 -19.32 12.26
CA GLY A 203 -6.35 -19.69 11.20
C GLY A 203 -6.15 -18.98 9.85
N LEU A 204 -5.05 -18.23 9.67
CA LEU A 204 -4.62 -17.66 8.40
C LEU A 204 -3.37 -18.39 7.88
N VAL A 205 -3.30 -18.67 6.59
CA VAL A 205 -2.14 -19.31 5.96
C VAL A 205 -0.92 -18.40 6.09
N VAL A 206 0.15 -18.92 6.67
CA VAL A 206 1.41 -18.18 6.83
C VAL A 206 2.55 -18.75 5.99
N THR A 207 2.54 -20.03 5.66
CA THR A 207 3.49 -20.65 4.72
C THR A 207 2.95 -22.00 4.26
N TYR A 208 3.53 -22.57 3.21
CA TYR A 208 3.22 -23.92 2.75
C TYR A 208 4.45 -24.56 2.11
N GLU A 209 4.46 -25.89 2.05
CA GLU A 209 5.48 -26.71 1.39
C GLU A 209 4.77 -27.69 0.45
N ASP A 210 5.08 -27.66 -0.85
CA ASP A 210 4.39 -28.48 -1.85
C ASP A 210 5.27 -29.61 -2.42
N PHE A 211 5.72 -30.51 -1.55
CA PHE A 211 6.58 -31.64 -1.93
C PHE A 211 5.94 -32.58 -2.96
N ASP A 212 4.64 -32.85 -2.83
CA ASP A 212 3.91 -33.77 -3.71
C ASP A 212 3.32 -33.07 -4.95
N ARG A 213 3.52 -31.74 -5.09
CA ARG A 213 2.90 -30.91 -6.15
C ARG A 213 1.39 -31.06 -6.22
N ASN A 214 0.75 -31.18 -5.05
CA ASN A 214 -0.67 -31.45 -4.92
C ASN A 214 -1.44 -30.26 -4.33
N LEU A 215 -0.74 -29.20 -3.91
CA LEU A 215 -1.37 -28.02 -3.35
C LEU A 215 -1.91 -27.13 -4.47
N LYS A 216 -3.14 -26.66 -4.29
CA LYS A 216 -3.77 -25.59 -5.08
C LYS A 216 -3.35 -24.21 -4.55
N ALA A 217 -2.07 -24.07 -4.23
CA ALA A 217 -1.50 -22.82 -3.75
C ALA A 217 -1.18 -21.92 -4.96
N ALA A 218 -1.53 -20.64 -4.87
CA ALA A 218 -0.96 -19.62 -5.74
C ALA A 218 0.53 -19.49 -5.38
N ALA A 219 1.40 -19.65 -6.38
CA ALA A 219 2.85 -19.59 -6.15
C ALA A 219 3.24 -18.32 -5.39
N ASP A 220 4.24 -18.41 -4.50
CA ASP A 220 4.71 -17.29 -3.65
C ASP A 220 5.15 -16.04 -4.43
N ASN A 221 5.39 -16.18 -5.74
CA ASN A 221 5.73 -15.10 -6.69
C ASN A 221 4.66 -14.85 -7.76
N ALA A 222 3.48 -15.46 -7.67
CA ALA A 222 2.33 -15.14 -8.49
C ALA A 222 1.70 -13.83 -7.97
N SER A 223 2.26 -12.70 -8.38
CA SER A 223 1.43 -11.50 -8.55
C SER A 223 0.48 -11.83 -9.69
N THR A 224 -0.72 -12.29 -9.37
CA THR A 224 -1.79 -12.42 -10.37
C THR A 224 -2.04 -11.04 -10.97
N PRO A 225 -2.00 -10.86 -12.31
CA PRO A 225 -2.76 -9.83 -12.96
C PRO A 225 -4.21 -10.20 -12.70
N SER A 226 -4.74 -9.50 -11.73
CA SER A 226 -6.15 -9.55 -11.42
C SER A 226 -6.87 -8.93 -12.61
N VAL A 227 -7.37 -9.76 -13.53
CA VAL A 227 -8.72 -9.50 -14.04
C VAL A 227 -9.61 -9.72 -12.81
N VAL A 228 -9.58 -8.77 -11.86
CA VAL A 228 -10.48 -8.82 -10.72
C VAL A 228 -11.87 -8.72 -11.34
N PRO A 229 -12.82 -9.63 -11.07
CA PRO A 229 -14.21 -9.20 -11.17
C PRO A 229 -14.29 -7.90 -10.38
N LYS A 230 -14.82 -6.83 -10.98
CA LYS A 230 -14.90 -5.49 -10.39
C LYS A 230 -15.63 -5.55 -9.05
N SER A 231 -14.92 -5.95 -7.99
CA SER A 231 -15.46 -6.10 -6.66
C SER A 231 -15.57 -4.70 -6.09
N SER A 232 -16.73 -4.37 -5.55
CA SER A 232 -16.93 -3.11 -4.85
C SER A 232 -16.35 -3.12 -3.43
N SER A 233 -15.82 -4.27 -2.98
CA SER A 233 -15.37 -4.46 -1.60
C SER A 233 -14.17 -5.40 -1.48
N TRP A 234 -13.29 -5.11 -0.51
CA TRP A 234 -12.16 -5.96 -0.12
C TRP A 234 -12.48 -6.73 1.18
N GLY A 235 -11.70 -7.76 1.50
CA GLY A 235 -11.88 -8.57 2.71
C GLY A 235 -10.56 -9.01 3.32
N LEU A 236 -10.61 -9.97 4.25
CA LEU A 236 -9.41 -10.60 4.80
C LEU A 236 -8.68 -11.40 3.72
N GLY A 237 -7.34 -11.36 3.75
CA GLY A 237 -6.48 -12.00 2.75
C GLY A 237 -6.32 -11.20 1.45
N SER A 238 -7.17 -10.18 1.22
CA SER A 238 -7.02 -9.26 0.08
C SER A 238 -5.62 -8.66 0.08
N THR A 239 -5.06 -8.53 -1.10
CA THR A 239 -3.76 -7.91 -1.33
C THR A 239 -3.84 -6.40 -1.13
N LYS A 240 -2.70 -5.78 -0.79
CA LYS A 240 -2.54 -4.32 -0.76
C LYS A 240 -3.00 -3.67 -2.07
N ALA A 241 -2.72 -4.32 -3.21
CA ALA A 241 -3.15 -3.86 -4.52
C ALA A 241 -4.69 -3.87 -4.68
N GLU A 242 -5.37 -4.94 -4.26
CA GLU A 242 -6.84 -4.99 -4.24
C GLU A 242 -7.45 -3.93 -3.33
N VAL A 243 -6.85 -3.71 -2.14
CA VAL A 243 -7.26 -2.64 -1.24
C VAL A 243 -7.13 -1.29 -1.94
N PHE A 244 -6.00 -0.98 -2.58
CA PHE A 244 -5.82 0.30 -3.27
C PHE A 244 -6.77 0.48 -4.45
N ASN A 245 -7.02 -0.59 -5.22
CA ASN A 245 -7.97 -0.57 -6.34
C ASN A 245 -9.42 -0.31 -5.90
N ILE A 246 -9.81 -0.84 -4.75
CA ILE A 246 -11.20 -0.78 -4.25
C ILE A 246 -11.40 0.45 -3.36
N GLN A 247 -10.53 0.64 -2.38
CA GLN A 247 -10.60 1.67 -1.35
C GLN A 247 -10.08 3.04 -1.84
N GLY A 248 -9.04 3.04 -2.68
CA GLY A 248 -8.28 4.23 -3.07
C GLY A 248 -7.02 4.43 -2.23
N THR A 249 -6.42 5.62 -2.31
CA THR A 249 -5.16 5.93 -1.63
C THR A 249 -5.38 6.16 -0.12
N PRO A 250 -4.58 5.53 0.76
CA PRO A 250 -4.63 5.81 2.20
C PRO A 250 -4.15 7.21 2.52
N THR A 251 -4.69 7.82 3.57
CA THR A 251 -4.25 9.11 4.11
C THR A 251 -2.85 9.03 4.74
N ARG A 252 -2.46 7.85 5.23
CA ARG A 252 -1.13 7.59 5.81
C ARG A 252 -0.81 6.10 5.75
N VAL A 253 0.46 5.77 5.59
CA VAL A 253 0.99 4.40 5.68
C VAL A 253 2.06 4.37 6.76
N VAL A 254 2.03 3.37 7.63
CA VAL A 254 3.07 3.08 8.62
C VAL A 254 3.63 1.70 8.33
N THR A 255 4.94 1.58 8.23
CA THR A 255 5.67 0.32 8.05
C THR A 255 6.43 0.00 9.32
N TYR A 256 6.56 -1.28 9.66
CA TYR A 256 7.29 -1.72 10.86
C TYR A 256 8.56 -2.46 10.45
N ASP A 257 9.73 -1.85 10.56
CA ASP A 257 10.99 -2.33 9.95
C ASP A 257 11.41 -3.78 10.26
N TYR A 258 10.95 -4.35 11.39
CA TYR A 258 11.28 -5.71 11.82
C TYR A 258 10.21 -6.77 11.47
N SER A 259 9.13 -6.36 10.83
CA SER A 259 8.05 -7.23 10.41
C SER A 259 7.57 -6.83 9.03
N GLU A 260 7.08 -7.75 8.22
CA GLU A 260 6.45 -7.38 6.94
C GLU A 260 5.04 -6.78 7.16
N ARG A 261 4.82 -6.09 8.29
CA ARG A 261 3.56 -5.45 8.63
C ARG A 261 3.50 -4.02 8.15
N GLU A 262 2.33 -3.65 7.67
CA GLU A 262 1.99 -2.28 7.32
C GLU A 262 0.61 -1.92 7.88
N LEU A 263 0.46 -0.66 8.31
CA LEU A 263 -0.81 -0.12 8.74
C LEU A 263 -1.22 1.02 7.82
N LEU A 264 -2.30 0.83 7.07
CA LEU A 264 -2.89 1.82 6.18
C LEU A 264 -3.97 2.59 6.93
N TYR A 265 -3.94 3.92 6.84
CA TYR A 265 -4.93 4.80 7.44
C TYR A 265 -5.83 5.39 6.35
N TYR A 266 -7.13 5.47 6.64
CA TYR A 266 -8.12 6.20 5.86
C TYR A 266 -8.88 7.09 6.83
N GLY A 267 -8.31 8.24 7.18
CA GLY A 267 -8.74 9.01 8.35
C GLY A 267 -8.44 8.23 9.63
N ASP A 268 -9.47 8.04 10.48
CA ASP A 268 -9.35 7.30 11.75
C ASP A 268 -9.60 5.79 11.58
N SER A 269 -10.01 5.34 10.40
CA SER A 269 -10.09 3.92 10.08
C SER A 269 -8.74 3.37 9.64
N THR A 270 -8.47 2.10 9.96
CA THR A 270 -7.19 1.45 9.67
C THR A 270 -7.35 0.08 9.02
N ILE A 271 -6.35 -0.32 8.24
CA ILE A 271 -6.21 -1.66 7.66
C ILE A 271 -4.81 -2.18 8.04
N ASP A 272 -4.75 -3.31 8.72
CA ASP A 272 -3.52 -4.00 9.10
C ASP A 272 -3.17 -5.05 8.04
N LEU A 273 -1.98 -4.93 7.47
CA LEU A 273 -1.42 -5.82 6.48
C LEU A 273 -0.26 -6.61 7.10
N ASP A 274 -0.17 -7.90 6.80
CA ASP A 274 1.03 -8.72 6.99
C ASP A 274 1.44 -9.27 5.63
N ARG A 275 2.70 -9.07 5.23
CA ARG A 275 3.25 -9.54 3.95
C ARG A 275 2.39 -9.10 2.76
N GLY A 276 1.91 -7.86 2.83
CA GLY A 276 1.08 -7.23 1.80
C GLY A 276 -0.37 -7.73 1.75
N ARG A 277 -0.87 -8.43 2.78
CA ARG A 277 -2.24 -8.98 2.82
C ARG A 277 -3.00 -8.58 4.07
N VAL A 278 -4.30 -8.29 3.91
CA VAL A 278 -5.17 -7.83 4.99
C VAL A 278 -5.35 -8.92 6.05
N ILE A 279 -4.90 -8.63 7.27
CA ILE A 279 -5.06 -9.51 8.44
C ILE A 279 -6.04 -8.93 9.47
N GLY A 280 -6.31 -7.62 9.43
CA GLY A 280 -7.20 -6.95 10.36
C GLY A 280 -7.55 -5.54 9.87
N TYR A 281 -8.52 -4.91 10.53
CA TYR A 281 -8.93 -3.55 10.23
C TYR A 281 -9.75 -2.96 11.38
N ASN A 282 -9.85 -1.64 11.42
CA ASN A 282 -10.80 -0.90 12.24
C ASN A 282 -11.57 0.07 11.35
N ASN A 283 -12.89 -0.13 11.21
CA ASN A 283 -13.76 0.73 10.41
C ASN A 283 -14.48 1.78 11.27
N ALA A 284 -13.75 2.47 12.15
CA ALA A 284 -14.29 3.43 13.11
C ALA A 284 -15.16 4.53 12.45
N MET A 285 -14.80 4.95 11.23
CA MET A 285 -15.53 5.99 10.50
C MET A 285 -16.57 5.44 9.50
N GLY A 286 -16.71 4.12 9.38
CA GLY A 286 -17.61 3.50 8.38
C GLY A 286 -17.21 3.75 6.92
N ASN A 287 -15.99 4.24 6.67
CA ASN A 287 -15.51 4.63 5.34
C ASN A 287 -14.75 3.51 4.61
N LEU A 288 -14.47 2.39 5.26
CA LEU A 288 -13.86 1.23 4.63
C LEU A 288 -14.89 0.45 3.81
N LYS A 289 -14.57 0.17 2.54
CA LYS A 289 -15.32 -0.69 1.63
C LYS A 289 -15.02 -2.16 1.91
N VAL A 290 -15.14 -2.56 3.17
CA VAL A 290 -14.86 -3.92 3.64
C VAL A 290 -16.12 -4.77 3.60
N TYR A 291 -15.98 -6.01 3.12
CA TYR A 291 -17.03 -7.02 3.17
C TYR A 291 -16.41 -8.40 3.41
N ILE A 292 -16.96 -9.15 4.37
CA ILE A 292 -16.53 -10.52 4.64
C ILE A 292 -17.64 -11.48 4.22
N ALA A 293 -17.40 -12.19 3.12
CA ALA A 293 -18.26 -13.28 2.70
C ALA A 293 -17.97 -14.55 3.53
N PRO A 294 -18.99 -15.16 4.17
CA PRO A 294 -18.82 -16.43 4.86
C PRO A 294 -18.56 -17.56 3.85
N ILE A 295 -17.62 -18.45 4.19
CA ILE A 295 -17.30 -19.64 3.39
C ILE A 295 -17.96 -20.86 4.03
N LEU A 296 -19.20 -21.17 3.62
CA LEU A 296 -19.99 -22.28 4.16
C LEU A 296 -20.54 -23.18 3.06
N PRO A 297 -20.73 -24.49 3.33
CA PRO A 297 -21.47 -25.38 2.44
C PRO A 297 -22.92 -24.89 2.23
N SER A 298 -23.40 -24.99 0.99
CA SER A 298 -24.78 -24.68 0.62
C SER A 298 -25.78 -25.40 1.53
N GLY A 299 -26.74 -24.66 2.10
CA GLY A 299 -27.79 -25.22 2.98
C GLY A 299 -27.54 -25.04 4.48
N THR A 300 -26.32 -24.68 4.90
CA THR A 300 -26.06 -24.28 6.29
C THR A 300 -26.66 -22.89 6.49
N ARG A 301 -27.81 -22.78 7.15
CA ARG A 301 -28.41 -21.49 7.55
C ARG A 301 -28.81 -21.56 9.00
N SER A 302 -28.09 -20.81 9.83
CA SER A 302 -28.49 -20.56 11.21
C SER A 302 -28.90 -19.10 11.36
N SER A 303 -29.84 -18.84 12.26
CA SER A 303 -30.24 -17.50 12.70
C SER A 303 -29.49 -17.06 13.96
N VAL A 304 -28.76 -17.98 14.59
CA VAL A 304 -27.96 -17.79 15.81
C VAL A 304 -26.64 -18.55 15.73
N TRP A 305 -25.64 -18.16 16.52
CA TRP A 305 -24.41 -18.92 16.70
C TRP A 305 -24.21 -19.31 18.17
N THR A 306 -23.41 -20.34 18.41
CA THR A 306 -23.01 -20.84 19.74
C THR A 306 -21.49 -20.90 19.84
N LEU A 307 -20.91 -21.17 21.01
CA LEU A 307 -19.45 -21.34 21.14
C LEU A 307 -18.87 -22.55 20.39
N ASP A 308 -19.72 -23.50 19.96
CA ASP A 308 -19.29 -24.62 19.11
C ASP A 308 -19.37 -24.27 17.61
N SER A 309 -19.90 -23.10 17.27
CA SER A 309 -20.00 -22.66 15.88
C SER A 309 -18.62 -22.31 15.32
N SER A 310 -18.48 -22.44 14.00
CA SER A 310 -17.29 -21.96 13.30
C SER A 310 -17.30 -20.44 13.18
N ARG A 311 -16.12 -19.88 12.92
CA ARG A 311 -15.95 -18.48 12.55
C ARG A 311 -16.86 -18.07 11.37
N GLU A 312 -16.99 -18.95 10.37
CA GLU A 312 -17.80 -18.70 9.18
C GLU A 312 -19.31 -18.64 9.51
N GLN A 313 -19.77 -19.44 10.48
CA GLN A 313 -21.13 -19.34 10.99
C GLN A 313 -21.37 -18.01 11.72
N VAL A 314 -20.37 -17.48 12.43
CA VAL A 314 -20.48 -16.12 13.01
C VAL A 314 -20.65 -15.08 11.91
N PHE A 315 -19.82 -15.09 10.87
CA PHE A 315 -19.97 -14.14 9.75
C PHE A 315 -21.28 -14.30 9.00
N GLN A 316 -21.79 -15.53 8.86
CA GLN A 316 -23.10 -15.76 8.28
C GLN A 316 -24.23 -15.11 9.09
N VAL A 317 -24.20 -15.30 10.41
CA VAL A 317 -25.28 -14.86 11.31
C VAL A 317 -25.20 -13.35 11.57
N GLN A 318 -23.98 -12.82 11.71
CA GLN A 318 -23.69 -11.47 12.20
C GLN A 318 -23.30 -10.48 11.10
N GLY A 319 -22.82 -10.98 9.95
CA GLY A 319 -22.29 -10.15 8.88
C GLY A 319 -20.84 -9.70 9.10
N THR A 320 -20.46 -8.62 8.42
CA THR A 320 -19.12 -8.03 8.48
C THR A 320 -18.90 -7.32 9.83
N PRO A 321 -17.86 -7.69 10.61
CA PRO A 321 -17.47 -6.97 11.82
C PRO A 321 -17.14 -5.49 11.56
N THR A 322 -17.31 -4.64 12.56
CA THR A 322 -16.84 -3.25 12.51
C THR A 322 -15.32 -3.15 12.67
N GLN A 323 -14.71 -4.12 13.35
CA GLN A 323 -13.28 -4.21 13.56
C GLN A 323 -12.85 -5.67 13.74
N ILE A 324 -11.68 -6.01 13.23
CA ILE A 324 -11.02 -7.29 13.47
C ILE A 324 -9.61 -7.00 13.97
N VAL A 325 -9.30 -7.51 15.17
CA VAL A 325 -7.98 -7.41 15.77
C VAL A 325 -7.37 -8.80 15.87
N LEU A 326 -6.17 -8.95 15.30
CA LEU A 326 -5.37 -10.16 15.38
C LEU A 326 -4.16 -9.94 16.28
N ASP A 327 -4.10 -10.67 17.39
CA ASP A 327 -2.97 -10.67 18.31
C ASP A 327 -2.29 -12.05 18.32
N ASN A 328 -1.15 -12.11 17.64
CA ASN A 328 -0.33 -13.32 17.57
C ASN A 328 0.43 -13.59 18.87
N ALA A 329 0.59 -12.62 19.77
CA ALA A 329 1.24 -12.87 21.06
C ALA A 329 0.34 -13.67 22.01
N THR A 330 -0.98 -13.47 21.94
CA THR A 330 -1.96 -14.17 22.77
C THR A 330 -2.74 -15.24 22.01
N CYS A 331 -2.41 -15.45 20.73
CA CYS A 331 -3.15 -16.30 19.81
C CYS A 331 -4.64 -15.99 19.73
N THR A 332 -4.97 -14.70 19.82
CA THR A 332 -6.36 -14.25 19.84
C THR A 332 -6.71 -13.49 18.58
N GLU A 333 -7.93 -13.73 18.11
CA GLU A 333 -8.59 -12.88 17.13
C GLU A 333 -9.88 -12.37 17.78
N THR A 334 -10.13 -11.07 17.70
CA THR A 334 -11.34 -10.47 18.24
C THR A 334 -12.12 -9.80 17.11
N LEU A 335 -13.37 -10.26 16.92
CA LEU A 335 -14.33 -9.69 15.99
C LEU A 335 -15.24 -8.75 16.76
N TYR A 336 -15.22 -7.47 16.44
CA TYR A 336 -16.07 -6.45 17.06
C TYR A 336 -17.29 -6.17 16.19
N TYR A 337 -18.44 -6.00 16.85
CA TYR A 337 -19.69 -5.55 16.26
C TYR A 337 -20.19 -4.38 17.10
N GLY A 338 -19.68 -3.18 16.84
CA GLY A 338 -19.81 -2.07 17.79
C GLY A 338 -18.97 -2.32 19.05
N ASN A 339 -19.58 -2.19 20.23
CA ASN A 339 -18.94 -2.48 21.52
C ASN A 339 -19.04 -3.96 21.91
N SER A 340 -19.88 -4.74 21.24
CA SER A 340 -19.90 -6.19 21.44
C SER A 340 -18.73 -6.85 20.73
N SER A 341 -18.25 -7.98 21.26
CA SER A 341 -17.11 -8.71 20.72
C SER A 341 -17.31 -10.22 20.74
N VAL A 342 -16.71 -10.91 19.76
CA VAL A 342 -16.55 -12.36 19.72
C VAL A 342 -15.06 -12.66 19.68
N ARG A 343 -14.57 -13.44 20.64
CA ARG A 343 -13.15 -13.80 20.76
C ARG A 343 -12.90 -15.21 20.28
N LEU A 344 -11.91 -15.35 19.42
CA LEU A 344 -11.36 -16.61 18.96
C LEU A 344 -9.98 -16.83 19.59
N LYS A 345 -9.69 -18.06 19.96
CA LYS A 345 -8.36 -18.53 20.37
C LYS A 345 -7.91 -19.63 19.42
N ASN A 346 -6.78 -19.45 18.75
CA ASN A 346 -6.31 -20.36 17.71
C ASN A 346 -7.35 -20.64 16.61
N GLY A 347 -8.18 -19.66 16.27
CA GLY A 347 -9.22 -19.80 15.24
C GLY A 347 -10.53 -20.47 15.70
N PHE A 348 -10.69 -20.77 16.99
CA PHE A 348 -11.91 -21.35 17.57
C PHE A 348 -12.58 -20.35 18.50
N LEU A 349 -13.92 -20.29 18.49
CA LEU A 349 -14.66 -19.41 19.40
C LEU A 349 -14.31 -19.80 20.85
N SER A 350 -13.98 -18.79 21.64
CA SER A 350 -13.51 -18.96 23.03
C SER A 350 -14.32 -18.14 24.02
N GLY A 351 -15.03 -17.12 23.55
CA GLY A 351 -15.91 -16.30 24.38
C GLY A 351 -16.50 -15.15 23.59
N TYR A 352 -17.37 -14.38 24.24
CA TYR A 352 -17.97 -13.18 23.69
C TYR A 352 -18.32 -12.20 24.81
N ASP A 353 -18.52 -10.95 24.42
CA ASP A 353 -19.12 -9.91 25.26
C ASP A 353 -20.22 -9.22 24.44
N ASN A 354 -21.44 -9.11 24.98
CA ASN A 354 -22.62 -8.63 24.27
C ASN A 354 -23.12 -7.29 24.83
N LEU A 355 -22.20 -6.33 24.99
CA LEU A 355 -22.48 -5.02 25.60
C LEU A 355 -23.61 -4.27 24.90
N ASP A 356 -23.66 -4.31 23.55
CA ASP A 356 -24.68 -3.61 22.76
C ASP A 356 -25.95 -4.46 22.55
N GLN A 357 -26.02 -5.68 23.11
CA GLN A 357 -27.13 -6.63 22.90
C GLN A 357 -27.42 -6.94 21.41
N ASN A 358 -26.43 -6.76 20.54
CA ASN A 358 -26.53 -6.97 19.10
C ASN A 358 -25.98 -8.33 18.65
N LEU A 359 -25.43 -9.14 19.57
CA LEU A 359 -24.97 -10.48 19.23
C LEU A 359 -26.13 -11.49 19.17
N ARG A 360 -26.30 -12.12 18.01
CA ARG A 360 -27.28 -13.22 17.81
C ARG A 360 -26.69 -14.55 18.31
N VAL A 361 -26.31 -14.57 19.59
CA VAL A 361 -25.73 -15.73 20.26
C VAL A 361 -26.81 -16.49 21.04
N GLN A 362 -26.77 -17.81 20.97
CA GLN A 362 -27.55 -18.68 21.84
C GLN A 362 -26.63 -19.25 22.91
N ALA A 363 -26.88 -18.89 24.17
CA ALA A 363 -26.27 -19.58 25.31
C ALA A 363 -26.81 -21.02 25.35
N LYS A 364 -25.91 -21.97 25.59
CA LYS A 364 -26.29 -23.37 25.78
C LYS A 364 -27.01 -23.57 27.11
#